data_AF-A0A7Z9WIY2-F1
#
_entry.id   AF-A0A7Z9WIY2-F1
#
_cell.length_a   1.000
_cell.length_b   1.000
_cell.length_c   1.000
_cell.angle_alpha   90.00
_cell.angle_beta   90.00
_cell.angle_gamma   90.00
#
_symmetry.space_group_name_H-M   'P 1'
#
loop_
_entity.id
_entity.type
_entity.pdbx_description
1 polymer ?
#
loop_
_entity_poly.entity_id
_entity_poly.type
_entity_poly.pdbx_seq_one_letter_code
_entity_poly.pdbx_strand_id
1 'polypeptide(L)' 'MSIAAAKVRKRDGRVVPFDRERIVNAIFKAARAVGQEDARAVAEQLTDQVVACLERDFFAQDRIPSIEEIQDLVEAAII' A
#
# COMPACT_ATOMS: atom_id res chain seq x y z
N MET A 1 12.52 0.40 11.35
CA MET A 1 12.42 1.67 10.59
C MET A 1 11.08 2.36 10.91
N SER A 2 11.00 3.70 11.00
CA SER A 2 9.69 4.40 11.03
C SER A 2 9.13 4.50 9.61
N ILE A 3 7.81 4.35 9.42
CA ILE A 3 7.18 4.45 8.10
C ILE A 3 7.43 5.79 7.40
N ALA A 4 7.69 6.85 8.17
CA ALA A 4 8.08 8.16 7.65
C ALA A 4 9.40 8.14 6.85
N ALA A 5 10.25 7.12 7.06
CA ALA A 5 11.51 6.92 6.33
C ALA A 5 11.48 5.69 5.39
N ALA A 6 10.31 5.06 5.23
CA ALA A 6 10.16 3.87 4.41
C ALA A 6 10.38 4.17 2.92
N LYS A 7 10.80 3.14 2.17
CA LYS A 7 11.12 3.24 0.74
C LYS A 7 10.46 2.10 -0.03
N VAL A 8 10.27 2.32 -1.32
CA VAL A 8 9.70 1.34 -2.25
C VAL A 8 10.59 1.24 -3.49
N ARG A 9 10.80 0.02 -3.96
CA ARG A 9 11.52 -0.25 -5.21
C ARG A 9 10.53 -0.37 -6.38
N LYS A 10 10.66 0.52 -7.36
CA LYS A 10 9.90 0.52 -8.62
C LYS A 10 10.34 -0.63 -9.54
N ARG A 11 9.53 -0.93 -10.57
CA ARG A 11 9.82 -1.95 -11.60
C ARG A 11 11.14 -1.70 -12.35
N ASP A 12 11.50 -0.44 -12.54
CA ASP A 12 12.76 -0.02 -13.18
C ASP A 12 13.97 -0.07 -12.24
N GLY A 13 13.80 -0.58 -11.01
CA GLY A 13 14.84 -0.68 -10.00
C GLY A 13 15.05 0.59 -9.17
N ARG A 14 14.41 1.72 -9.49
CA ARG A 14 14.54 2.95 -8.69
C ARG A 14 13.92 2.78 -7.31
N VAL A 15 14.61 3.29 -6.29
CA VAL A 15 14.10 3.35 -4.93
C VAL A 15 13.58 4.74 -4.65
N VAL A 16 12.30 4.85 -4.29
CA VAL A 16 11.62 6.11 -3.99
C VAL A 16 11.06 6.08 -2.57
N PRO A 17 10.79 7.23 -1.94
CA PRO A 17 10.07 7.27 -0.67
C PRO A 17 8.72 6.55 -0.77
N PHE A 18 8.37 5.82 0.29
CA PHE A 18 7.03 5.27 0.44
C PHE A 18 6.02 6.41 0.57
N ASP A 19 4.88 6.24 -0.09
CA ASP A 19 3.79 7.21 -0.10
C ASP A 19 2.49 6.46 0.13
N ARG A 20 1.95 6.57 1.35
CA ARG A 20 0.69 5.95 1.75
C ARG A 20 -0.47 6.41 0.87
N GLU A 21 -0.47 7.67 0.44
CA GLU A 21 -1.59 8.25 -0.32
C GLU A 21 -1.76 7.56 -1.68
N ARG A 22 -0.67 7.06 -2.27
CA ARG A 22 -0.73 6.26 -3.50
C ARG A 22 -1.52 4.96 -3.32
N ILE A 23 -1.42 4.32 -2.17
CA ILE A 23 -2.18 3.09 -1.87
C ILE A 23 -3.65 3.45 -1.65
N VAL A 24 -3.95 4.48 -0.84
CA VAL A 24 -5.33 4.93 -0.63
C VAL A 24 -6.00 5.26 -1.96
N ASN A 25 -5.31 5.98 -2.85
CA ASN A 25 -5.84 6.36 -4.16
C ASN A 25 -6.05 5.16 -5.09
N ALA A 26 -5.21 4.13 -5.02
CA ALA A 26 -5.38 2.89 -5.79
C ALA A 26 -6.62 2.12 -5.31
N ILE A 27 -6.73 1.90 -3.99
CA ILE A 27 -7.87 1.20 -3.39
C ILE A 27 -9.17 1.99 -3.60
N PHE A 28 -9.15 3.30 -3.42
CA PHE A 28 -10.29 4.18 -3.66
C PHE A 28 -10.82 4.06 -5.08
N LYS A 29 -9.93 4.06 -6.09
CA LYS A 29 -10.33 3.87 -7.49
C LYS A 29 -10.97 2.51 -7.72
N ALA A 30 -10.44 1.45 -7.12
CA ALA A 30 -11.02 0.11 -7.20
C ALA A 30 -12.40 0.03 -6.52
N ALA A 31 -12.52 0.51 -5.28
CA ALA A 31 -13.76 0.54 -4.51
C ALA A 31 -14.85 1.39 -5.20
N ARG A 32 -14.48 2.52 -5.81
CA ARG A 32 -15.39 3.34 -6.61
C ARG A 32 -15.86 2.63 -7.88
N ALA A 33 -15.00 1.85 -8.53
CA ALA A 33 -15.36 1.12 -9.76
C ALA A 33 -16.41 0.03 -9.50
N VAL A 34 -16.44 -0.54 -8.29
CA VAL A 34 -17.46 -1.52 -7.86
C VAL A 34 -18.71 -0.87 -7.23
N GLY A 35 -18.78 0.46 -7.17
CA GLY A 35 -19.97 1.20 -6.73
C GLY A 35 -20.13 1.33 -5.22
N GLN A 36 -19.06 1.23 -4.42
CA GLN A 36 -19.18 1.48 -2.98
C GLN A 36 -19.49 2.95 -2.67
N GLU A 37 -20.53 3.16 -1.85
CA GLU A 37 -20.96 4.50 -1.40
C GLU A 37 -19.91 5.16 -0.48
N ASP A 38 -19.24 4.38 0.37
CA ASP A 38 -18.19 4.83 1.31
C ASP A 38 -16.76 4.49 0.86
N ALA A 39 -16.54 4.41 -0.45
CA ALA A 39 -15.28 3.95 -1.05
C ALA A 39 -14.02 4.64 -0.47
N ARG A 40 -14.12 5.89 -0.01
CA ARG A 40 -12.98 6.60 0.60
C ARG A 40 -12.65 6.09 2.00
N ALA A 41 -13.65 5.92 2.86
CA ALA A 41 -13.45 5.43 4.22
C ALA A 41 -12.91 3.99 4.17
N VAL A 42 -13.48 3.15 3.31
CA VAL A 42 -13.01 1.77 3.08
C VAL A 42 -11.56 1.77 2.58
N ALA A 43 -11.23 2.64 1.62
CA ALA A 43 -9.87 2.73 1.11
C ALA A 43 -8.85 3.11 2.18
N GLU A 44 -9.19 4.01 3.10
CA GLU A 44 -8.31 4.37 4.21
C GLU A 44 -8.12 3.21 5.18
N GLN A 45 -9.19 2.51 5.56
CA GLN A 45 -9.12 1.35 6.44
C GLN A 45 -8.29 0.21 5.84
N LEU A 46 -8.51 -0.12 4.56
CA LEU A 46 -7.73 -1.14 3.87
C LEU A 46 -6.26 -0.72 3.71
N THR A 47 -6.01 0.57 3.48
CA THR A 47 -4.63 1.07 3.43
C THR A 47 -3.92 0.87 4.76
N ASP A 48 -4.59 1.06 5.90
CA ASP A 48 -3.98 0.82 7.21
C ASP A 48 -3.61 -0.65 7.42
N GLN A 49 -4.41 -1.58 6.90
CA GLN A 49 -4.08 -3.02 6.93
C GLN A 49 -2.86 -3.34 6.06
N VAL A 50 -2.82 -2.80 4.84
CA VAL A 50 -1.67 -2.97 3.93
C VAL A 50 -0.41 -2.38 4.55
N VAL A 51 -0.50 -1.19 5.15
CA VAL A 51 0.60 -0.54 5.87
C VAL A 51 1.09 -1.40 7.03
N ALA A 52 0.20 -1.94 7.86
CA ALA A 52 0.58 -2.79 8.97
C ALA A 52 1.31 -4.08 8.50
N CYS A 53 0.87 -4.67 7.39
CA CYS A 53 1.58 -5.79 6.77
C CYS A 53 2.96 -5.38 6.25
N LEU A 54 3.07 -4.23 5.57
CA LEU A 54 4.35 -3.71 5.09
C LEU A 54 5.33 -3.41 6.23
N GLU A 55 4.84 -2.85 7.32
CA GLU A 55 5.63 -2.60 8.52
C GLU A 55 6.17 -3.90 9.11
N ARG A 56 5.29 -4.90 9.31
CA ARG A 56 5.66 -6.19 9.90
C ARG A 56 6.61 -7.01 9.02
N ASP A 57 6.31 -7.13 7.72
CA ASP A 57 6.94 -8.11 6.84
C ASP A 57 8.18 -7.54 6.13
N PHE A 58 8.30 -6.20 6.05
CA PHE A 58 9.38 -5.52 5.35
C PHE A 58 10.13 -4.51 6.22
N PHE A 59 9.46 -3.45 6.69
CA PHE A 59 10.15 -2.31 7.30
C PHE A 59 10.74 -2.61 8.69
N ALA A 60 10.14 -3.54 9.44
CA ALA A 60 10.69 -4.04 10.70
C ALA A 60 12.00 -4.83 10.51
N GLN A 61 12.22 -5.36 9.30
CA GLN A 61 13.41 -6.13 8.92
C GLN A 61 14.37 -5.31 8.04
N ASP A 62 14.18 -3.99 7.95
CA ASP A 62 14.91 -3.07 7.06
C ASP A 62 14.93 -3.51 5.58
N ARG A 63 13.88 -4.22 5.14
CA ARG A 63 13.69 -4.63 3.74
C ARG A 63 12.90 -3.57 2.99
N ILE A 64 13.27 -3.37 1.72
CA ILE A 64 12.57 -2.47 0.80
C ILE A 64 11.63 -3.30 -0.07
N PRO A 65 10.30 -3.19 0.10
CA PRO A 65 9.34 -3.88 -0.75
C PRO A 65 9.42 -3.36 -2.19
N SER A 66 9.22 -4.26 -3.13
CA SER A 66 8.97 -3.91 -4.52
C SER A 66 7.53 -3.42 -4.74
N ILE A 67 7.32 -2.70 -5.83
CA ILE A 67 5.99 -2.22 -6.21
C ILE A 67 5.03 -3.39 -6.52
N GLU A 68 5.53 -4.56 -6.94
CA GLU A 68 4.72 -5.76 -7.16
C GLU A 68 4.25 -6.35 -5.83
N GLU A 69 5.13 -6.50 -4.84
CA GLU A 69 4.75 -6.99 -3.50
C GLU A 69 3.70 -6.08 -2.83
N ILE A 70 3.75 -4.77 -3.07
CA ILE A 70 2.71 -3.84 -2.59
C ILE A 70 1.40 -4.06 -3.35
N GLN A 71 1.45 -4.28 -4.67
CA GLN A 71 0.25 -4.58 -5.45
C GLN A 71 -0.42 -5.87 -4.95
N ASP A 72 0.36 -6.93 -4.73
CA ASP A 72 -0.15 -8.22 -4.21
C ASP A 72 -0.87 -8.03 -2.85
N LEU A 73 -0.28 -7.23 -1.95
CA LEU A 73 -0.90 -6.91 -0.66
C LEU A 73 -2.19 -6.09 -0.80
N VAL A 74 -2.22 -5.15 -1.75
CA VAL A 74 -3.41 -4.35 -2.03
C VAL A 74 -4.53 -5.22 -2.62
N GLU A 75 -4.21 -6.11 -3.55
CA GLU A 75 -5.17 -7.04 -4.14
C GLU A 75 -5.72 -8.00 -3.10
N ALA A 76 -4.85 -8.54 -2.23
CA ALA A 76 -5.26 -9.40 -1.12
C ALA A 76 -6.16 -8.70 -0.09
N ALA A 77 -6.10 -7.36 0.02
CA ALA A 77 -6.94 -6.59 0.93
C ALA A 77 -8.33 -6.27 0.37
N ILE A 78 -8.55 -6.39 -0.94
CA ILE A 78 -9.82 -6.03 -1.62
C ILE A 78 -10.71 -7.26 -1.87
N ILE A 79 -10.14 -8.48 -1.85
CA ILE A 79 -10.83 -9.75 -2.07
C ILE A 79 -11.41 -10.30 -0.76
#